data_AF-A0A949XSB2-F1
#
_entry.id   AF-A0A949XSB2-F1
#
_cell.length_a   1.000
_cell.length_b   1.000
_cell.length_c   1.000
_cell.angle_alpha   90.00
_cell.angle_beta   90.00
_cell.angle_gamma   90.00
#
_symmetry.space_group_name_H-M   'P 1'
#
loop_
_entity.id
_entity.type
_entity.pdbx_description
1 polymer ?
#
loop_
_entity_poly.entity_id
_entity_poly.type
_entity_poly.pdbx_seq_one_letter_code
_entity_poly.pdbx_strand_id
1 'polypeptide(L)'
;LRYRANDRASRTHLLAACWIGVVLIFFTFSTTQEYYSMPCYPAFALLLGSAMALDHVWIRRGTRVLAGVAAGCAIAAFALWFAVRHTPTPGDISVALSSHPSAYTLSLGHIEDLTISAFAYLRVPLLVAAIAFFIGAAGNLRFRAKNAFLASALMMICFFHAARLALIVFDPFLTSHALAEALLHSPPGELIVDHHYYQFSSLFFYTGRPARLLNGRFNNLVYGSYAPGAPDVFINDEQWKTLWLSRQRCYLAISERNLPRLRALVGDERLTQLAVSGGKVLLTNHELELTASNQ
;
A
#
# COMPACT_ATOMS: atom_id res chain seq x y z
N LEU A 1 12.87 -21.53 -27.13
CA LEU A 1 13.04 -22.55 -26.07
C LEU A 1 12.51 -23.88 -26.58
N ARG A 2 13.17 -25.00 -26.26
CA ARG A 2 12.67 -26.35 -26.56
C ARG A 2 11.98 -26.89 -25.32
N TYR A 3 10.80 -27.48 -25.49
CA TYR A 3 9.94 -27.99 -24.40
C TYR A 3 9.66 -29.49 -24.49
N ARG A 4 9.99 -30.14 -25.62
CA ARG A 4 9.61 -31.54 -25.91
C ARG A 4 10.79 -32.46 -26.20
N ALA A 5 12.03 -31.98 -26.14
CA ALA A 5 13.18 -32.85 -26.35
C ALA A 5 13.50 -33.67 -25.08
N ASN A 6 14.13 -34.83 -25.26
CA ASN A 6 14.39 -35.79 -24.18
C ASN A 6 15.63 -35.46 -23.33
N ASP A 7 15.90 -34.16 -23.13
CA ASP A 7 17.03 -33.65 -22.37
C ASP A 7 16.56 -32.90 -21.10
N ARG A 8 17.46 -32.78 -20.12
CA ARG A 8 17.15 -32.14 -18.82
C ARG A 8 16.68 -30.70 -18.96
N ALA A 9 17.25 -29.93 -19.89
CA ALA A 9 16.90 -28.52 -20.08
C ALA A 9 15.46 -28.39 -20.62
N SER A 10 15.10 -29.19 -21.62
CA SER A 10 13.74 -29.21 -22.18
C SER A 10 12.68 -29.61 -21.16
N ARG A 11 12.95 -30.61 -20.32
CA ARG A 11 12.06 -31.01 -19.21
C ARG A 11 11.91 -29.89 -18.18
N THR A 12 13.00 -29.19 -17.87
CA THR A 12 12.98 -28.05 -16.93
C THR A 12 12.17 -26.88 -17.48
N HIS A 13 12.30 -26.57 -18.79
CA HIS A 13 11.47 -25.54 -19.41
C HIS A 13 9.98 -25.90 -19.38
N LEU A 14 9.64 -27.16 -19.64
CA LEU A 14 8.26 -27.63 -19.59
C LEU A 14 7.70 -27.52 -18.17
N LEU A 15 8.46 -27.95 -17.16
CA LEU A 15 8.08 -27.82 -15.77
C LEU A 15 7.83 -26.35 -15.38
N ALA A 16 8.73 -25.43 -15.76
CA ALA A 16 8.55 -24.01 -15.47
C ALA A 16 7.32 -23.42 -16.18
N ALA A 17 7.06 -23.82 -17.43
CA ALA A 17 5.85 -23.40 -18.15
C ALA A 17 4.57 -23.94 -17.50
N CYS A 18 4.55 -25.20 -17.08
CA CYS A 18 3.45 -25.80 -16.33
C CYS A 18 3.23 -25.11 -14.98
N TRP A 19 4.31 -24.80 -14.25
CA TRP A 19 4.23 -24.07 -12.99
C TRP A 19 3.56 -22.70 -13.18
N ILE A 20 4.01 -21.92 -14.17
CA ILE A 20 3.37 -20.63 -14.51
C ILE A 20 1.89 -20.84 -14.83
N GLY A 21 1.58 -21.80 -15.71
CA GLY A 21 0.21 -22.07 -16.13
C GLY A 21 -0.70 -22.43 -14.96
N VAL A 22 -0.28 -23.36 -14.10
CA VAL A 22 -1.07 -23.79 -12.94
C VAL A 22 -1.35 -22.63 -11.98
N VAL A 23 -0.31 -21.87 -11.61
CA VAL A 23 -0.48 -20.74 -10.68
C VAL A 23 -1.39 -19.68 -11.28
N LEU A 24 -1.14 -19.24 -12.51
CA LEU A 24 -1.91 -18.16 -13.13
C LEU A 24 -3.36 -18.59 -13.40
N ILE A 25 -3.60 -19.79 -13.94
CA ILE A 25 -4.96 -20.27 -14.21
C ILE A 25 -5.74 -20.43 -12.90
N PHE A 26 -5.13 -21.04 -11.88
CA PHE A 26 -5.81 -21.26 -10.60
C PHE A 26 -6.23 -19.93 -9.95
N PHE A 27 -5.34 -18.94 -9.92
CA PHE A 27 -5.63 -17.65 -9.29
C PHE A 27 -6.38 -16.66 -10.17
N THR A 28 -6.55 -16.94 -11.48
CA THR A 28 -7.44 -16.15 -12.36
C THR A 28 -8.89 -16.16 -11.84
N PHE A 29 -9.30 -17.20 -11.12
CA PHE A 29 -10.63 -17.29 -10.52
C PHE A 29 -10.78 -16.54 -9.19
N SER A 30 -9.70 -15.98 -8.63
CA SER A 30 -9.71 -15.16 -7.41
C SER A 30 -9.85 -13.68 -7.76
N THR A 31 -10.52 -12.90 -6.91
CA THR A 31 -10.68 -11.44 -7.07
C THR A 31 -9.46 -10.64 -6.58
N THR A 32 -8.64 -11.23 -5.70
CA THR A 32 -7.49 -10.56 -5.04
C THR A 32 -6.15 -11.07 -5.60
N GLN A 33 -5.78 -10.69 -6.83
CA GLN A 33 -4.80 -11.47 -7.61
C GLN A 33 -3.32 -11.10 -7.44
N GLU A 34 -2.99 -9.91 -6.94
CA GLU A 34 -1.63 -9.36 -7.09
C GLU A 34 -0.53 -10.26 -6.52
N TYR A 35 -0.62 -10.59 -5.23
CA TYR A 35 0.39 -11.39 -4.53
C TYR A 35 0.30 -12.89 -4.81
N TYR A 36 -0.88 -13.39 -5.21
CA TYR A 36 -1.04 -14.79 -5.58
C TYR A 36 -0.32 -15.17 -6.88
N SER A 37 0.06 -14.18 -7.69
CA SER A 37 0.91 -14.40 -8.86
C SER A 37 2.39 -14.60 -8.49
N MET A 38 2.87 -14.05 -7.36
CA MET A 38 4.30 -14.08 -7.00
C MET A 38 4.93 -15.49 -6.98
N PRO A 39 4.23 -16.57 -6.55
CA PRO A 39 4.76 -17.92 -6.63
C PRO A 39 5.20 -18.37 -8.03
N CYS A 40 4.74 -17.75 -9.13
CA CYS A 40 5.21 -18.10 -10.48
C CYS A 40 6.49 -17.36 -10.92
N TYR A 41 6.96 -16.37 -10.15
CA TYR A 41 8.12 -15.54 -10.53
C TYR A 41 9.43 -16.33 -10.69
N PRO A 42 9.75 -17.34 -9.86
CA PRO A 42 10.96 -18.13 -10.07
C PRO A 42 10.93 -18.91 -11.39
N ALA A 43 9.76 -19.42 -11.80
CA ALA A 43 9.61 -20.09 -13.09
C ALA A 43 9.83 -19.13 -14.27
N PHE A 44 9.30 -17.91 -14.19
CA PHE A 44 9.59 -16.86 -15.17
C PHE A 44 11.08 -16.54 -15.24
N ALA A 45 11.75 -16.40 -14.09
CA ALA A 45 13.18 -16.13 -14.04
C ALA A 45 14.01 -17.25 -14.68
N LEU A 46 13.66 -18.52 -14.45
CA LEU A 46 14.33 -19.67 -15.07
C LEU A 46 14.20 -19.67 -16.60
N LEU A 47 12.98 -19.43 -17.11
CA LEU A 47 12.73 -19.37 -18.55
C LEU A 47 13.43 -18.17 -19.20
N LEU A 48 13.41 -17.00 -18.54
CA LEU A 48 14.09 -15.80 -19.02
C LEU A 48 15.61 -16.01 -19.04
N GLY A 49 16.20 -16.57 -17.98
CA GLY A 49 17.63 -16.86 -17.92
C GLY A 49 18.08 -17.85 -19.00
N SER A 50 17.31 -18.91 -19.23
CA SER A 50 17.58 -19.86 -20.32
C SER A 50 17.47 -19.20 -21.71
N ALA A 51 16.45 -18.36 -21.90
CA ALA A 51 16.28 -17.58 -23.12
C ALA A 51 17.46 -16.61 -23.36
N MET A 52 17.94 -15.95 -22.31
CA MET A 52 19.11 -15.06 -22.36
C MET A 52 20.39 -15.80 -22.77
N ALA A 53 20.57 -17.04 -22.33
CA ALA A 53 21.74 -17.86 -22.67
C ALA A 53 21.79 -18.30 -24.14
N LEU A 54 20.62 -18.44 -24.78
CA LEU A 54 20.50 -18.91 -26.17
C LEU A 54 20.71 -17.82 -27.24
N ASP A 55 20.74 -16.55 -26.84
CA ASP A 55 20.93 -15.34 -27.68
C ASP A 55 20.25 -15.38 -29.08
N HIS A 56 18.98 -15.77 -29.11
CA HIS A 56 18.23 -15.91 -30.36
C HIS A 56 17.67 -14.57 -30.88
N VAL A 57 17.38 -14.46 -32.19
CA VAL A 57 16.78 -13.27 -32.83
C VAL A 57 15.50 -12.80 -32.13
N TRP A 58 14.68 -13.73 -31.63
CA TRP A 58 13.46 -13.44 -30.88
C TRP A 58 13.73 -12.72 -29.55
N ILE A 59 14.86 -13.01 -28.90
CA ILE A 59 15.28 -12.34 -27.67
C ILE A 59 15.74 -10.92 -27.96
N ARG A 60 16.49 -10.73 -29.06
CA ARG A 60 16.84 -9.39 -29.54
C ARG A 60 15.60 -8.56 -29.87
N ARG A 61 14.61 -9.14 -30.56
CA ARG A 61 13.33 -8.47 -30.80
C ARG A 61 12.60 -8.16 -29.49
N GLY A 62 12.58 -9.08 -28.54
CA GLY A 62 12.03 -8.88 -27.20
C GLY A 62 12.65 -7.69 -26.48
N THR A 63 13.99 -7.56 -26.47
CA THR A 63 14.66 -6.38 -25.88
C THR A 63 14.30 -5.07 -26.59
N ARG A 64 14.05 -5.09 -27.91
CA ARG A 64 13.60 -3.91 -28.66
C ARG A 64 12.16 -3.51 -28.33
N VAL A 65 11.29 -4.50 -28.17
CA VAL A 65 9.92 -4.26 -27.70
C VAL A 65 9.95 -3.69 -26.28
N LEU A 66 10.78 -4.25 -25.40
CA LEU A 66 10.97 -3.73 -24.05
C LEU A 66 11.50 -2.28 -24.07
N ALA A 67 12.42 -1.95 -24.98
CA ALA A 67 12.89 -0.58 -25.16
C ALA A 67 11.75 0.38 -25.54
N GLY A 68 10.87 -0.03 -26.45
CA GLY A 68 9.70 0.75 -26.86
C GLY A 68 8.69 0.94 -25.72
N VAL A 69 8.39 -0.12 -24.97
CA VAL A 69 7.52 -0.04 -23.78
C VAL A 69 8.12 0.89 -22.73
N ALA A 70 9.41 0.71 -22.40
CA ALA A 70 10.11 1.57 -21.45
C ALA A 70 10.14 3.03 -21.92
N ALA A 71 10.34 3.30 -23.21
CA ALA A 71 10.27 4.65 -23.75
C ALA A 71 8.87 5.26 -23.57
N GLY A 72 7.81 4.50 -23.85
CA GLY A 72 6.43 4.91 -23.61
C GLY A 72 6.17 5.25 -22.14
N CYS A 73 6.61 4.39 -21.22
CA CYS A 73 6.51 4.64 -19.77
C CYS A 73 7.31 5.87 -19.33
N ALA A 74 8.51 6.08 -19.88
CA ALA A 74 9.33 7.26 -19.58
C ALA A 74 8.64 8.55 -20.01
N ILE A 75 8.09 8.57 -21.24
CA ILE A 75 7.34 9.72 -21.78
C ILE A 75 6.09 9.98 -20.93
N ALA A 76 5.32 8.95 -20.60
CA ALA A 76 4.10 9.09 -19.79
C ALA A 76 4.42 9.60 -18.38
N ALA A 77 5.41 9.02 -17.69
CA ALA A 77 5.82 9.45 -16.36
C ALA A 77 6.34 10.90 -16.36
N PHE A 78 7.14 11.28 -17.37
CA PHE A 78 7.62 12.64 -17.52
C PHE A 78 6.50 13.63 -17.84
N ALA A 79 5.56 13.26 -18.71
CA ALA A 79 4.40 14.09 -19.05
C ALA A 79 3.52 14.35 -17.82
N LEU A 80 3.26 13.31 -17.00
CA LEU A 80 2.56 13.44 -15.73
C LEU A 80 3.32 14.36 -14.77
N TRP A 81 4.62 14.12 -14.58
CA TRP A 81 5.48 14.97 -13.75
C TRP A 81 5.42 16.44 -14.20
N PHE A 82 5.53 16.69 -15.51
CA PHE A 82 5.47 18.03 -16.07
C PHE A 82 4.11 18.68 -15.86
N ALA A 83 3.02 17.93 -16.03
CA ALA A 83 1.65 18.43 -15.82
C ALA A 83 1.41 18.88 -14.37
N VAL A 84 1.94 18.15 -13.38
CA VAL A 84 1.68 18.41 -11.94
C VAL A 84 2.75 19.26 -11.25
N ARG A 85 3.76 19.74 -11.98
CA ARG A 85 4.95 20.40 -11.41
C ARG A 85 4.66 21.70 -10.63
N HIS A 86 3.57 22.40 -10.97
CA HIS A 86 3.18 23.67 -10.33
C HIS A 86 1.94 23.54 -9.43
N THR A 87 1.40 22.34 -9.25
CA THR A 87 0.23 22.10 -8.41
C THR A 87 0.61 22.22 -6.93
N PRO A 88 -0.12 22.92 -6.07
CA PRO A 88 0.17 22.90 -4.63
C PRO A 88 -0.15 21.53 -4.01
N THR A 89 0.60 21.12 -2.99
CA THR A 89 0.41 19.86 -2.24
C THR A 89 0.25 20.14 -0.75
N PRO A 90 -0.92 20.64 -0.31
CA PRO A 90 -1.17 20.95 1.10
C PRO A 90 -1.44 19.69 1.93
N GLY A 91 -0.80 19.56 3.09
CA GLY A 91 -0.98 18.40 3.96
C GLY A 91 -0.33 17.13 3.38
N ASP A 92 -1.00 15.99 3.51
CA ASP A 92 -0.51 14.70 3.03
C ASP A 92 -1.32 14.16 1.84
N ILE A 93 -0.85 13.07 1.23
CA ILE A 93 -1.43 12.51 0.01
C ILE A 93 -2.88 12.05 0.17
N SER A 94 -3.35 11.76 1.39
CA SER A 94 -4.71 11.27 1.63
C SER A 94 -5.78 12.28 1.22
N VAL A 95 -5.46 13.58 1.23
CA VAL A 95 -6.35 14.66 0.79
C VAL A 95 -6.62 14.59 -0.72
N ALA A 96 -5.66 14.05 -1.49
CA ALA A 96 -5.75 13.97 -2.95
C ALA A 96 -6.20 12.60 -3.47
N LEU A 97 -6.34 11.61 -2.58
CA LEU A 97 -6.88 10.31 -2.94
C LEU A 97 -8.41 10.37 -2.98
N SER A 98 -8.98 9.93 -4.10
CA SER A 98 -10.39 9.54 -4.11
C SER A 98 -10.57 8.25 -3.31
N SER A 99 -11.80 7.94 -2.92
CA SER A 99 -12.10 6.71 -2.21
C SER A 99 -13.19 5.98 -2.94
N HIS A 100 -12.83 4.84 -3.52
CA HIS A 100 -13.76 3.92 -4.18
C HIS A 100 -13.80 2.56 -3.46
N PRO A 101 -14.42 2.47 -2.26
CA PRO A 101 -14.37 1.26 -1.43
C PRO A 101 -14.90 -0.01 -2.11
N SER A 102 -15.84 0.14 -3.05
CA SER A 102 -16.39 -0.95 -3.85
C SER A 102 -15.35 -1.60 -4.78
N ALA A 103 -14.35 -0.84 -5.22
CA ALA A 103 -13.31 -1.31 -6.14
C ALA A 103 -12.18 -2.07 -5.43
N TYR A 104 -12.01 -1.93 -4.11
CA TYR A 104 -10.89 -2.53 -3.35
C TYR A 104 -10.92 -4.06 -3.27
N THR A 105 -12.01 -4.67 -3.73
CA THR A 105 -12.09 -6.12 -3.90
C THR A 105 -11.36 -6.62 -5.14
N LEU A 106 -11.00 -5.71 -6.07
CA LEU A 106 -10.34 -6.00 -7.33
C LEU A 106 -8.83 -5.76 -7.26
N SER A 107 -8.07 -6.59 -7.96
CA SER A 107 -6.60 -6.62 -8.03
C SER A 107 -5.88 -5.34 -8.53
N LEU A 108 -6.59 -4.23 -8.75
CA LEU A 108 -6.03 -2.91 -9.05
C LEU A 108 -6.98 -1.78 -8.57
N GLY A 109 -7.93 -2.07 -7.68
CA GLY A 109 -8.96 -1.10 -7.29
C GLY A 109 -8.41 0.19 -6.68
N HIS A 110 -7.25 0.12 -6.04
CA HIS A 110 -6.55 1.29 -5.50
C HIS A 110 -5.94 2.19 -6.58
N ILE A 111 -5.79 1.74 -7.83
CA ILE A 111 -5.42 2.64 -8.94
C ILE A 111 -6.53 3.66 -9.20
N GLU A 112 -7.80 3.30 -8.95
CA GLU A 112 -8.93 4.22 -9.10
C GLU A 112 -8.91 5.36 -8.07
N ASP A 113 -8.09 5.24 -7.02
CA ASP A 113 -7.87 6.31 -6.05
C ASP A 113 -6.80 7.32 -6.49
N LEU A 114 -5.96 6.96 -7.49
CA LEU A 114 -4.88 7.81 -8.01
C LEU A 114 -5.44 8.87 -8.97
N THR A 115 -5.81 10.02 -8.41
CA THR A 115 -6.16 11.20 -9.21
C THR A 115 -4.91 11.86 -9.81
N ILE A 116 -5.09 12.73 -10.82
CA ILE A 116 -4.00 13.60 -11.31
C ILE A 116 -3.42 14.44 -10.16
N SER A 117 -4.27 14.84 -9.21
CA SER A 117 -3.83 15.57 -8.01
C SER A 117 -2.98 14.70 -7.07
N ALA A 118 -3.22 13.39 -6.96
CA ALA A 118 -2.38 12.49 -6.16
C ALA A 118 -0.94 12.41 -6.73
N PHE A 119 -0.79 12.45 -8.05
CA PHE A 119 0.53 12.49 -8.70
C PHE A 119 1.34 13.76 -8.36
N ALA A 120 0.68 14.86 -7.96
CA ALA A 120 1.35 16.06 -7.45
C ALA A 120 2.21 15.75 -6.21
N TYR A 121 1.73 14.88 -5.31
CA TYR A 121 2.48 14.45 -4.12
C TYR A 121 3.64 13.50 -4.48
N LEU A 122 3.59 12.87 -5.66
CA LEU A 122 4.54 11.87 -6.12
C LEU A 122 5.58 12.41 -7.11
N ARG A 123 5.82 13.73 -7.18
CA ARG A 123 6.76 14.34 -8.15
C ARG A 123 8.15 13.71 -8.16
N VAL A 124 8.76 13.58 -6.98
CA VAL A 124 10.11 13.02 -6.88
C VAL A 124 10.11 11.54 -7.31
N PRO A 125 9.22 10.67 -6.78
CA PRO A 125 9.05 9.31 -7.31
C PRO A 125 8.82 9.24 -8.83
N LEU A 126 7.94 10.08 -9.38
CA LEU A 126 7.62 10.14 -10.81
C LEU A 126 8.85 10.48 -11.66
N LEU A 127 9.63 11.47 -11.24
CA LEU A 127 10.84 11.85 -11.96
C LEU A 127 11.89 10.73 -11.92
N VAL A 128 12.09 10.09 -10.77
CA VAL A 128 12.99 8.94 -10.63
C VAL A 128 12.51 7.77 -11.49
N ALA A 129 11.21 7.51 -11.54
CA ALA A 129 10.63 6.49 -12.41
C ALA A 129 10.84 6.82 -13.90
N ALA A 130 10.62 8.08 -14.32
CA ALA A 130 10.87 8.52 -15.69
C ALA A 130 12.34 8.32 -16.09
N ILE A 131 13.28 8.68 -15.21
CA ILE A 131 14.72 8.46 -15.42
C ILE A 131 15.02 6.95 -15.49
N ALA A 132 14.46 6.14 -14.60
CA ALA A 132 14.64 4.69 -14.59
C ALA A 132 14.20 4.07 -15.92
N PHE A 133 12.99 4.39 -16.39
CA PHE A 133 12.48 3.92 -17.67
C PHE A 133 13.30 4.43 -18.85
N PHE A 134 13.79 5.67 -18.80
CA PHE A 134 14.67 6.20 -19.84
C PHE A 134 15.99 5.42 -19.92
N ILE A 135 16.62 5.08 -18.78
CA ILE A 135 17.82 4.24 -18.72
C ILE A 135 17.55 2.88 -19.38
N GLY A 136 16.41 2.26 -19.07
CA GLY A 136 16.02 0.99 -19.68
C GLY A 136 15.78 1.09 -21.18
N ALA A 137 15.08 2.13 -21.63
CA ALA A 137 14.80 2.39 -23.03
C ALA A 137 16.09 2.60 -23.83
N ALA A 138 16.93 3.53 -23.39
CA ALA A 138 18.20 3.85 -24.03
C ALA A 138 19.15 2.64 -24.01
N GLY A 139 19.24 1.94 -22.87
CA GLY A 139 20.11 0.77 -22.73
C GLY A 139 19.71 -0.40 -23.61
N ASN A 140 18.41 -0.73 -23.70
CA ASN A 140 17.93 -1.80 -24.59
C ASN A 140 17.97 -1.40 -26.07
N LEU A 141 17.92 -0.11 -26.39
CA LEU A 141 18.10 0.40 -27.76
C LEU A 141 19.58 0.40 -28.18
N ARG A 142 20.50 0.75 -27.27
CA ARG A 142 21.93 0.92 -27.56
C ARG A 142 22.74 -0.37 -27.45
N PHE A 143 22.43 -1.21 -26.47
CA PHE A 143 23.18 -2.42 -26.16
C PHE A 143 22.49 -3.67 -26.71
N ARG A 144 23.20 -4.80 -26.65
CA ARG A 144 22.73 -6.13 -27.10
C ARG A 144 23.15 -7.19 -26.09
N ALA A 145 22.48 -8.35 -26.14
CA ALA A 145 22.77 -9.51 -25.30
C ALA A 145 22.88 -9.13 -23.81
N LYS A 146 23.91 -9.61 -23.11
CA LYS A 146 24.14 -9.40 -21.67
C LYS A 146 23.97 -7.94 -21.22
N ASN A 147 24.49 -6.99 -21.98
CA ASN A 147 24.46 -5.56 -21.61
C ASN A 147 23.05 -4.96 -21.68
N ALA A 148 22.20 -5.45 -22.58
CA ALA A 148 20.79 -5.03 -22.61
C ALA A 148 20.04 -5.52 -21.36
N PHE A 149 20.31 -6.74 -20.91
CA PHE A 149 19.72 -7.26 -19.68
C PHE A 149 20.23 -6.55 -18.43
N LEU A 150 21.52 -6.19 -18.38
CA LEU A 150 22.07 -5.36 -17.31
C LEU A 150 21.41 -3.98 -17.26
N ALA A 151 21.15 -3.37 -18.43
CA ALA A 151 20.40 -2.12 -18.48
C ALA A 151 18.95 -2.27 -17.98
N SER A 152 18.27 -3.37 -18.32
CA SER A 152 16.93 -3.68 -17.78
C SER A 152 16.96 -3.91 -16.26
N ALA A 153 17.97 -4.61 -15.75
CA ALA A 153 18.14 -4.81 -14.32
C ALA A 153 18.37 -3.46 -13.61
N LEU A 154 19.24 -2.61 -14.16
CA LEU A 154 19.48 -1.27 -13.62
C LEU A 154 18.22 -0.40 -13.64
N MET A 155 17.44 -0.44 -14.74
CA MET A 155 16.12 0.20 -14.79
C MET A 155 15.23 -0.27 -13.64
N MET A 156 15.12 -1.58 -13.40
CA MET A 156 14.28 -2.11 -12.32
C MET A 156 14.77 -1.70 -10.93
N ILE A 157 16.09 -1.68 -10.70
CA ILE A 157 16.67 -1.20 -9.43
C ILE A 157 16.29 0.27 -9.18
N CYS A 158 16.48 1.14 -10.18
CA CYS A 158 16.11 2.54 -10.09
C CYS A 158 14.58 2.72 -9.93
N PHE A 159 13.79 1.94 -10.65
CA PHE A 159 12.33 1.97 -10.56
C PHE A 159 11.83 1.51 -9.18
N PHE A 160 12.43 0.48 -8.58
CA PHE A 160 12.10 0.09 -7.21
C PHE A 160 12.48 1.15 -6.18
N HIS A 161 13.52 1.94 -6.45
CA HIS A 161 13.82 3.11 -5.62
C HIS A 161 12.73 4.17 -5.73
N ALA A 162 12.22 4.45 -6.95
CA ALA A 162 11.04 5.31 -7.14
C ALA A 162 9.82 4.78 -6.39
N ALA A 163 9.53 3.48 -6.48
CA ALA A 163 8.43 2.83 -5.77
C ALA A 163 8.58 2.96 -4.24
N ARG A 164 9.79 2.76 -3.70
CA ARG A 164 10.08 3.00 -2.28
C ARG A 164 9.81 4.45 -1.88
N LEU A 165 10.26 5.43 -2.68
CA LEU A 165 10.00 6.84 -2.41
C LEU A 165 8.50 7.14 -2.44
N ALA A 166 7.75 6.55 -3.36
CA ALA A 166 6.30 6.67 -3.39
C ALA A 166 5.66 6.08 -2.13
N LEU A 167 6.08 4.89 -1.68
CA LEU A 167 5.57 4.27 -0.46
C LEU A 167 5.78 5.13 0.80
N ILE A 168 6.90 5.87 0.88
CA ILE A 168 7.14 6.83 1.96
C ILE A 168 6.11 7.97 1.91
N VAL A 169 5.75 8.47 0.71
CA VAL A 169 4.71 9.49 0.56
C VAL A 169 3.33 8.94 0.95
N PHE A 170 3.07 7.66 0.68
CA PHE A 170 1.84 6.98 1.09
C PHE A 170 1.80 6.55 2.56
N ASP A 171 2.92 6.65 3.28
CA ASP A 171 3.04 6.17 4.66
C ASP A 171 1.91 6.72 5.56
N PRO A 172 1.61 8.04 5.61
CA PRO A 172 0.55 8.56 6.46
C PRO A 172 -0.83 7.91 6.24
N PHE A 173 -1.13 7.53 4.99
CA PHE A 173 -2.38 6.88 4.61
C PHE A 173 -2.37 5.37 4.92
N LEU A 174 -1.29 4.68 4.55
CA LEU A 174 -1.17 3.23 4.69
C LEU A 174 -0.94 2.78 6.14
N THR A 175 -0.25 3.58 6.96
CA THR A 175 0.05 3.27 8.35
C THR A 175 -0.63 4.25 9.32
N SER A 176 -0.59 3.92 10.60
CA SER A 176 -1.04 4.76 11.72
C SER A 176 0.14 5.12 12.63
N HIS A 177 1.36 5.14 12.08
CA HIS A 177 2.60 5.36 12.84
C HIS A 177 2.60 6.70 13.59
N ALA A 178 2.23 7.81 12.95
CA ALA A 178 2.15 9.12 13.61
C ALA A 178 1.14 9.14 14.78
N LEU A 179 0.02 8.42 14.64
CA LEU A 179 -0.99 8.26 15.70
C LEU A 179 -0.46 7.38 16.83
N ALA A 180 0.30 6.34 16.50
CA ALA A 180 0.96 5.47 17.49
C ALA A 180 1.99 6.24 18.31
N GLU A 181 2.84 7.03 17.66
CA GLU A 181 3.81 7.90 18.31
C GLU A 181 3.13 8.90 19.25
N ALA A 182 2.08 9.59 18.80
CA ALA A 182 1.31 10.50 19.63
C ALA A 182 0.69 9.79 20.85
N LEU A 183 0.18 8.57 20.67
CA LEU A 183 -0.38 7.77 21.75
C LEU A 183 0.68 7.32 22.77
N LEU A 184 1.88 6.93 22.31
CA LEU A 184 2.97 6.49 23.18
C LEU A 184 3.58 7.63 24.01
N HIS A 185 3.58 8.85 23.47
CA HIS A 185 3.99 10.05 24.21
C HIS A 185 2.89 10.62 25.12
N SER A 186 1.68 10.07 25.05
CA SER A 186 0.56 10.51 25.87
C SER A 186 0.49 9.74 27.21
N PRO A 187 -0.16 10.29 28.25
CA PRO A 187 -0.36 9.59 29.51
C PRO A 187 -1.06 8.23 29.36
N PRO A 188 -0.92 7.32 30.34
CA PRO A 188 -1.66 6.06 30.31
C PRO A 188 -3.17 6.27 30.22
N GLY A 189 -3.83 5.54 29.33
CA GLY A 189 -5.28 5.58 29.14
C GLY A 189 -5.77 4.52 28.17
N GLU A 190 -7.03 4.16 28.21
CA GLU A 190 -7.57 3.03 27.45
C GLU A 190 -7.64 3.33 25.94
N LEU A 191 -7.17 2.40 25.11
CA LEU A 191 -7.22 2.56 23.65
C LEU A 191 -8.52 1.96 23.09
N ILE A 192 -9.15 2.71 22.20
CA ILE A 192 -10.34 2.34 21.46
C ILE A 192 -10.07 2.59 19.98
N VAL A 193 -10.53 1.67 19.13
CA VAL A 193 -10.41 1.76 17.67
C VAL A 193 -11.79 1.69 17.05
N ASP A 194 -12.08 2.60 16.12
CA ASP A 194 -13.35 2.65 15.43
C ASP A 194 -13.48 1.55 14.37
N HIS A 195 -14.59 0.81 14.48
CA HIS A 195 -15.12 -0.11 13.49
C HIS A 195 -14.12 -1.17 13.00
N HIS A 196 -13.48 -0.96 11.85
CA HIS A 196 -12.70 -1.97 11.16
C HIS A 196 -11.28 -2.09 11.73
N TYR A 197 -10.99 -3.19 12.46
CA TYR A 197 -9.67 -3.48 13.02
C TYR A 197 -8.52 -3.25 12.03
N TYR A 198 -8.66 -3.72 10.78
CA TYR A 198 -7.55 -3.68 9.82
C TYR A 198 -7.12 -2.25 9.45
N GLN A 199 -8.03 -1.27 9.48
CA GLN A 199 -7.69 0.12 9.15
C GLN A 199 -6.68 0.72 10.15
N PHE A 200 -6.68 0.22 11.38
CA PHE A 200 -5.81 0.67 12.47
C PHE A 200 -4.90 -0.45 12.98
N SER A 201 -4.74 -1.54 12.23
CA SER A 201 -3.90 -2.69 12.63
C SER A 201 -2.46 -2.29 12.97
N SER A 202 -1.91 -1.30 12.27
CA SER A 202 -0.58 -0.73 12.56
C SER A 202 -0.51 -0.04 13.94
N LEU A 203 -1.61 0.49 14.47
CA LEU A 203 -1.64 1.08 15.81
C LEU A 203 -1.39 0.01 16.88
N PHE A 204 -1.99 -1.17 16.74
CA PHE A 204 -1.72 -2.32 17.61
C PHE A 204 -0.27 -2.79 17.48
N PHE A 205 0.24 -2.86 16.24
CA PHE A 205 1.62 -3.29 15.96
C PHE A 205 2.66 -2.37 16.61
N TYR A 206 2.56 -1.05 16.42
CA TYR A 206 3.56 -0.11 16.93
C TYR A 206 3.47 0.09 18.44
N THR A 207 2.26 0.06 19.01
CA THR A 207 2.09 0.35 20.44
C THR A 207 2.17 -0.90 21.31
N GLY A 208 1.90 -2.09 20.76
CA GLY A 208 1.79 -3.34 21.52
C GLY A 208 0.63 -3.34 22.53
N ARG A 209 -0.33 -2.41 22.39
CA ARG A 209 -1.42 -2.21 23.36
C ARG A 209 -2.69 -2.95 22.93
N PRO A 210 -3.43 -3.57 23.87
CA PRO A 210 -4.78 -4.02 23.58
C PRO A 210 -5.70 -2.80 23.39
N ALA A 211 -6.78 -2.98 22.64
CA ALA A 211 -7.80 -1.95 22.44
C ALA A 211 -9.20 -2.55 22.45
N ARG A 212 -10.19 -1.72 22.80
CA ARG A 212 -11.59 -2.01 22.50
C ARG A 212 -11.91 -1.67 21.05
N LEU A 213 -12.83 -2.42 20.47
CA LEU A 213 -13.30 -2.23 19.09
C LEU A 213 -14.72 -1.66 19.11
N LEU A 214 -14.85 -0.38 18.78
CA LEU A 214 -16.13 0.34 18.72
C LEU A 214 -16.91 -0.09 17.47
N ASN A 215 -18.05 -0.73 17.64
CA ASN A 215 -18.85 -1.34 16.56
C ASN A 215 -17.99 -2.25 15.65
N GLY A 216 -17.01 -2.94 16.22
CA GLY A 216 -16.02 -3.70 15.45
C GLY A 216 -16.35 -5.16 15.18
N ARG A 217 -17.56 -5.63 15.53
CA ARG A 217 -18.08 -6.93 15.10
C ARG A 217 -18.44 -6.85 13.62
N PHE A 218 -17.43 -6.83 12.77
CA PHE A 218 -17.55 -6.55 11.35
C PHE A 218 -16.60 -7.42 10.52
N ASN A 219 -17.03 -7.78 9.30
CA ASN A 219 -16.30 -8.67 8.38
C ASN A 219 -15.71 -9.91 9.08
N ASN A 220 -14.38 -10.05 9.03
CA ASN A 220 -13.63 -11.23 9.43
C ASN A 220 -13.72 -11.52 10.94
N LEU A 221 -14.13 -10.52 11.74
CA LEU A 221 -14.25 -10.68 13.19
C LEU A 221 -15.63 -11.15 13.64
N VAL A 222 -16.67 -11.11 12.80
CA VAL A 222 -18.04 -11.45 13.20
C VAL A 222 -18.11 -12.86 13.76
N TYR A 223 -17.65 -13.86 12.99
CA TYR A 223 -17.75 -15.27 13.39
C TYR A 223 -17.01 -15.56 14.70
N GLY A 224 -15.75 -15.10 14.81
CA GLY A 224 -14.94 -15.32 16.01
C GLY A 224 -15.42 -14.54 17.24
N SER A 225 -16.07 -13.38 17.05
CA SER A 225 -16.53 -12.53 18.15
C SER A 225 -17.66 -13.11 19.01
N TYR A 226 -18.35 -14.14 18.51
CA TYR A 226 -19.44 -14.83 19.23
C TYR A 226 -19.02 -16.21 19.75
N ALA A 227 -17.77 -16.63 19.54
CA ALA A 227 -17.29 -17.92 20.02
C ALA A 227 -17.25 -17.97 21.56
N PRO A 228 -17.54 -19.12 22.19
CA PRO A 228 -17.38 -19.29 23.63
C PRO A 228 -15.96 -18.96 24.06
N GLY A 229 -15.81 -18.10 25.07
CA GLY A 229 -14.50 -17.63 25.56
C GLY A 229 -13.87 -16.50 24.75
N ALA A 230 -14.56 -15.94 23.75
CA ALA A 230 -14.09 -14.74 23.06
C ALA A 230 -13.95 -13.55 24.03
N PRO A 231 -12.85 -12.78 23.98
CA PRO A 231 -12.68 -11.60 24.82
C PRO A 231 -13.78 -10.55 24.61
N ASP A 232 -14.25 -9.94 25.70
CA ASP A 232 -15.27 -8.88 25.66
C ASP A 232 -14.67 -7.51 25.34
N VAL A 233 -14.12 -7.38 24.13
CA VAL A 233 -13.45 -6.17 23.63
C VAL A 233 -14.34 -5.31 22.72
N PHE A 234 -15.49 -5.83 22.31
CA PHE A 234 -16.35 -5.17 21.33
C PHE A 234 -17.45 -4.36 22.01
N ILE A 235 -17.40 -3.04 21.84
CA ILE A 235 -18.35 -2.11 22.44
C ILE A 235 -19.23 -1.44 21.39
N ASN A 236 -20.42 -0.97 21.78
CA ASN A 236 -21.30 -0.17 20.93
C ASN A 236 -21.19 1.34 21.27
N ASP A 237 -21.93 2.18 20.54
CA ASP A 237 -21.92 3.64 20.72
C ASP A 237 -22.40 4.09 22.11
N GLU A 238 -23.36 3.38 22.70
CA GLU A 238 -23.86 3.69 24.04
C GLU A 238 -22.79 3.38 25.10
N GLN A 239 -22.19 2.19 25.04
CA GLN A 239 -21.11 1.77 25.92
C GLN A 239 -19.89 2.69 25.78
N TRP A 240 -19.54 3.05 24.54
CA TRP A 240 -18.48 4.01 24.27
C TRP A 240 -18.79 5.38 24.88
N LYS A 241 -20.00 5.90 24.71
CA LYS A 241 -20.40 7.18 25.30
C LYS A 241 -20.26 7.18 26.82
N THR A 242 -20.70 6.12 27.49
CA THR A 242 -20.54 5.96 28.94
C THR A 242 -19.07 5.95 29.35
N LEU A 243 -18.22 5.21 28.63
CA LEU A 243 -16.78 5.13 28.90
C LEU A 243 -16.08 6.47 28.65
N TRP A 244 -16.43 7.15 27.55
CA TRP A 244 -15.83 8.41 27.12
C TRP A 244 -16.14 9.55 28.09
N LEU A 245 -17.35 9.58 28.65
CA LEU A 245 -17.77 10.56 29.66
C LEU A 245 -17.30 10.23 31.08
N SER A 246 -16.64 9.09 31.29
CA SER A 246 -16.08 8.73 32.58
C SER A 246 -14.83 9.55 32.93
N ARG A 247 -14.39 9.45 34.20
CA ARG A 247 -13.13 10.09 34.63
C ARG A 247 -11.88 9.37 34.10
N GLN A 248 -12.01 8.16 33.58
CA GLN A 248 -10.87 7.41 33.04
C GLN A 248 -10.40 8.07 31.74
N ARG A 249 -9.09 8.10 31.53
CA ARG A 249 -8.51 8.61 30.28
C ARG A 249 -8.65 7.55 29.18
N CYS A 250 -9.17 7.97 28.04
CA CYS A 250 -9.43 7.15 26.88
C CYS A 250 -8.84 7.81 25.62
N TYR A 251 -8.49 6.98 24.66
CA TYR A 251 -8.00 7.37 23.35
C TYR A 251 -8.83 6.66 22.29
N LEU A 252 -9.25 7.38 21.26
CA LEU A 252 -10.02 6.80 20.15
C LEU A 252 -9.32 7.11 18.83
N ALA A 253 -8.95 6.07 18.11
CA ALA A 253 -8.51 6.17 16.73
C ALA A 253 -9.71 5.98 15.79
N ILE A 254 -9.96 6.96 14.92
CA ILE A 254 -11.13 6.99 14.04
C ILE A 254 -10.81 7.63 12.69
N SER A 255 -11.57 7.29 11.64
CA SER A 255 -11.54 7.99 10.36
C SER A 255 -12.15 9.39 10.49
N GLU A 256 -11.55 10.41 9.86
CA GLU A 256 -12.11 11.77 9.83
C GLU A 256 -13.57 11.80 9.37
N ARG A 257 -13.93 10.90 8.43
CA ARG A 257 -15.28 10.79 7.87
C ARG A 257 -16.33 10.39 8.91
N ASN A 258 -15.91 9.72 9.99
CA ASN A 258 -16.80 9.24 11.04
C ASN A 258 -16.86 10.19 12.26
N LEU A 259 -16.10 11.30 12.26
CA LEU A 259 -16.15 12.30 13.33
C LEU A 259 -17.55 12.88 13.58
N PRO A 260 -18.38 13.17 12.55
CA PRO A 260 -19.74 13.69 12.78
C PRO A 260 -20.60 12.79 13.67
N ARG A 261 -20.43 11.45 13.57
CA ARG A 261 -21.14 10.48 14.41
C ARG A 261 -20.77 10.64 15.89
N LEU A 262 -19.49 10.81 16.20
CA LEU A 262 -19.04 11.00 17.58
C LEU A 262 -19.51 12.35 18.14
N ARG A 263 -19.45 13.41 17.33
CA ARG A 263 -19.93 14.74 17.70
C ARG A 263 -21.41 14.72 18.09
N ALA A 264 -22.23 13.97 17.36
CA ALA A 264 -23.64 13.78 17.70
C ALA A 264 -23.87 13.05 19.04
N LEU A 265 -22.91 12.23 19.49
CA LEU A 265 -23.05 11.43 20.71
C LEU A 265 -22.59 12.16 21.98
N VAL A 266 -21.48 12.91 21.94
CA VAL A 266 -20.85 13.53 23.13
C VAL A 266 -20.63 15.04 23.02
N GLY A 267 -20.87 15.66 21.86
CA GLY A 267 -20.54 17.07 21.61
C GLY A 267 -19.07 17.30 21.25
N ASP A 268 -18.78 18.41 20.57
CA ASP A 268 -17.43 18.71 20.05
C ASP A 268 -16.43 19.06 21.17
N GLU A 269 -16.91 19.71 22.23
CA GLU A 269 -16.08 20.13 23.38
C GLU A 269 -15.43 18.96 24.14
N ARG A 270 -15.94 17.74 23.95
CA ARG A 270 -15.46 16.52 24.62
C ARG A 270 -14.57 15.67 23.74
N LEU A 271 -14.20 16.16 22.56
CA LEU A 271 -13.36 15.47 21.57
C LEU A 271 -12.06 16.25 21.37
N THR A 272 -11.09 16.06 22.26
CA THR A 272 -9.78 16.69 22.12
C THR A 272 -8.95 15.93 21.09
N GLN A 273 -8.56 16.60 20.01
CA GLN A 273 -7.73 16.03 18.96
C GLN A 273 -6.25 16.03 19.36
N LEU A 274 -5.60 14.86 19.25
CA LEU A 274 -4.19 14.68 19.59
C LEU A 274 -3.29 14.66 18.36
N ALA A 275 -3.69 13.92 17.34
CA ALA A 275 -2.91 13.76 16.13
C ALA A 275 -3.83 13.45 14.95
N VAL A 276 -3.40 13.88 13.75
CA VAL A 276 -4.05 13.60 12.47
C VAL A 276 -3.00 13.13 11.48
N SER A 277 -3.31 12.08 10.73
CA SER A 277 -2.43 11.53 9.70
C SER A 277 -3.24 10.68 8.73
N GLY A 278 -3.14 10.94 7.44
CA GLY A 278 -3.71 10.08 6.39
C GLY A 278 -5.23 9.89 6.47
N GLY A 279 -5.98 10.92 6.84
CA GLY A 279 -7.43 10.88 7.01
C GLY A 279 -7.90 10.14 8.27
N LYS A 280 -6.98 9.88 9.21
CA LYS A 280 -7.23 9.24 10.50
C LYS A 280 -6.92 10.24 11.62
N VAL A 281 -7.68 10.14 12.70
CA VAL A 281 -7.60 11.03 13.86
C VAL A 281 -7.45 10.21 15.13
N LEU A 282 -6.56 10.65 16.02
CA LEU A 282 -6.49 10.20 17.41
C LEU A 282 -7.12 11.26 18.29
N LEU A 283 -8.14 10.86 19.04
CA LEU A 283 -8.87 11.71 19.98
C LEU A 283 -8.61 11.27 21.41
N THR A 284 -8.84 12.16 22.37
CA THR A 284 -8.91 11.85 23.80
C THR A 284 -10.06 12.62 24.48
N ASN A 285 -10.53 12.12 25.61
CA ASN A 285 -11.61 12.70 26.40
C ASN A 285 -11.14 13.69 27.49
N HIS A 286 -9.82 13.81 27.71
CA HIS A 286 -9.25 14.75 28.65
C HIS A 286 -8.22 15.62 27.96
N GLU A 287 -8.18 16.90 28.31
CA GLU A 287 -7.10 17.78 27.89
C GLU A 287 -5.73 17.15 28.23
N LEU A 288 -4.78 17.33 27.32
CA LEU A 288 -3.38 17.14 27.63
C LEU A 288 -2.88 18.46 28.18
N GLU A 289 -2.21 18.43 29.33
CA GLU A 289 -1.40 19.57 29.75
C GLU A 289 -0.37 19.80 28.65
N LEU A 290 -0.47 20.94 27.96
CA LEU A 290 0.52 21.40 27.01
C LEU A 290 1.83 21.60 27.78
N THR A 291 2.70 20.59 27.83
CA THR A 291 4.11 20.84 28.08
C THR A 291 4.62 21.69 26.92
N ALA A 292 4.74 22.99 27.19
CA ALA A 292 5.40 23.95 26.34
C ALA A 292 6.86 23.52 26.12
N SER A 293 7.10 22.72 25.10
CA SER A 293 8.45 22.42 24.62
C SER A 293 8.39 22.15 23.12
N ASN A 294 8.41 23.24 22.35
CA ASN A 294 9.35 23.48 21.24
C ASN A 294 8.97 24.80 20.55
N GLN A 295 9.60 25.88 21.04
CA GLN A 295 10.02 26.99 20.17
C GLN A 295 11.19 26.53 19.29
#